data_AF-A0A814AYU3-F1
#
_entry.id   AF-A0A814AYU3-F1
#
_cell.length_a   1.000
_cell.length_b   1.000
_cell.length_c   1.000
_cell.angle_alpha   90.00
_cell.angle_beta   90.00
_cell.angle_gamma   90.00
#
_symmetry.space_group_name_H-M   'P 1'
#
loop_
_entity.id
_entity.type
_entity.pdbx_description
1 polymer ?
#
loop_
_entity_poly.entity_id
_entity_poly.type
_entity_poly.pdbx_seq_one_letter_code
_entity_poly.pdbx_strand_id
1 'polypeptide(L)'
;MAHLLGSKACIDSLRADIDDLQNVIHEIIAKTGSVKCHSWKFPDKLATDVDIKELFNRYRYGKNEIDNQVTHIILFELIIDRLLLVMHGSWRFLYETQTKLLPNTIDASSTTDQQTCLSVGLVVKKYWIKLIHIFTMLQQHESYHKRSNRTTIIQSKSTNNPEKTFIINLCVIYNLPSSLAHHRCSTTTVPEWLSSDDIIHWFESQTKDFDSLSKHLEYLQNTLNKTKNDLDLNEKHFKQQIETNRHLQQLINENKQSKKILQESYEKKIIELKKEYDQDKSNLNEHIKLLTTQKNDLEQQFNDLNNECISNREQIEKFEPTKSELKILTENQIKSNDLIKTLEQDRIRSETELNVIKRDLEERNHELQKERIRIENMIRQEEVN
;
A
#
# COMPACT_ATOMS: atom_id res chain seq x y z
N MET A 1 -12.02 -4.54 -1.86
CA MET A 1 -12.60 -3.43 -1.07
C MET A 1 -12.00 -3.31 0.34
N ALA A 2 -11.54 -4.40 0.98
CA ALA A 2 -10.99 -4.36 2.35
C ALA A 2 -9.74 -3.46 2.54
N HIS A 3 -8.93 -3.22 1.50
CA HIS A 3 -7.71 -2.39 1.59
C HIS A 3 -7.94 -0.88 1.80
N LEU A 4 -9.18 -0.39 1.72
CA LEU A 4 -9.52 1.03 1.94
C LEU A 4 -10.05 1.29 3.36
N LEU A 5 -10.34 0.24 4.13
CA LEU A 5 -10.87 0.34 5.48
C LEU A 5 -9.80 0.96 6.39
N GLY A 6 -10.17 1.99 7.14
CA GLY A 6 -9.22 2.74 7.98
C GLY A 6 -8.21 3.61 7.21
N SER A 7 -8.33 3.77 5.89
CA SER A 7 -7.45 4.69 5.17
C SER A 7 -7.71 6.15 5.57
N LYS A 8 -6.64 6.96 5.61
CA LYS A 8 -6.72 8.39 5.98
C LYS A 8 -7.71 9.15 5.09
N ALA A 9 -7.65 8.95 3.78
CA ALA A 9 -8.54 9.62 2.82
C ALA A 9 -10.02 9.32 3.08
N CYS A 10 -10.36 8.06 3.39
CA CYS A 10 -11.74 7.71 3.75
C CYS A 10 -12.18 8.35 5.06
N ILE A 11 -11.33 8.33 6.09
CA ILE A 11 -11.66 8.95 7.39
C ILE A 11 -11.86 10.46 7.24
N ASP A 12 -10.99 11.13 6.48
CA ASP A 12 -11.10 12.57 6.23
C ASP A 12 -12.38 12.89 5.43
N SER A 13 -12.72 12.07 4.42
CA SER A 13 -13.97 12.21 3.65
C SER A 13 -15.21 12.03 4.52
N LEU A 14 -15.25 10.98 5.35
CA LEU A 14 -16.39 10.73 6.25
C LEU A 14 -16.60 11.90 7.23
N ARG A 15 -15.52 12.52 7.71
CA ARG A 15 -15.61 13.70 8.58
C ARG A 15 -16.18 14.91 7.85
N ALA A 16 -15.78 15.14 6.61
CA ALA A 16 -16.36 16.21 5.79
C ALA A 16 -17.86 15.97 5.58
N ASP A 17 -18.26 14.75 5.20
CA ASP A 17 -19.67 14.39 5.00
C ASP A 17 -20.50 14.57 6.27
N ILE A 18 -19.96 14.23 7.44
CA ILE A 18 -20.63 14.43 8.74
C ILE A 18 -20.79 15.92 9.05
N ASP A 19 -19.78 16.75 8.74
CA ASP A 19 -19.85 18.21 8.96
C ASP A 19 -20.92 18.85 8.05
N ASP A 20 -20.97 18.46 6.78
CA ASP A 20 -22.00 18.88 5.83
C ASP A 20 -23.40 18.48 6.29
N LEU A 21 -23.58 17.23 6.72
CA LEU A 21 -24.85 16.77 7.29
C LEU A 21 -25.22 17.56 8.55
N GLN A 22 -24.24 17.84 9.41
CA GLN A 22 -24.46 18.61 10.62
C GLN A 22 -24.91 20.05 10.28
N ASN A 23 -24.38 20.68 9.23
CA ASN A 23 -24.85 21.99 8.75
C ASN A 23 -26.31 21.94 8.29
N VAL A 24 -26.69 20.91 7.52
CA VAL A 24 -28.09 20.71 7.10
C VAL A 24 -29.01 20.50 8.30
N ILE A 25 -28.58 19.73 9.29
CA ILE A 25 -29.33 19.51 10.54
C ILE A 25 -29.59 20.83 11.26
N HIS A 26 -28.59 21.72 11.36
CA HIS A 26 -28.79 23.04 11.96
C HIS A 26 -29.85 23.86 11.22
N GLU A 27 -29.85 23.85 9.88
CA GLU A 27 -30.88 24.56 9.10
C GLU A 27 -32.29 23.99 9.32
N ILE A 28 -32.42 22.67 9.38
CA ILE A 28 -33.72 22.01 9.62
C ILE A 28 -34.23 22.33 11.02
N ILE A 29 -33.38 22.25 12.03
CA ILE A 29 -33.74 22.56 13.42
C ILE A 29 -34.10 24.05 13.57
N ALA A 30 -33.39 24.95 12.88
CA ALA A 30 -33.73 26.37 12.88
C ALA A 30 -35.15 26.65 12.35
N LYS A 31 -35.64 25.83 11.41
CA LYS A 31 -36.98 25.95 10.81
C LYS A 31 -38.08 25.20 11.56
N THR A 32 -37.74 24.07 12.20
CA THR A 32 -38.71 23.15 12.84
C THR A 32 -38.71 23.20 14.36
N GLY A 33 -37.75 23.91 14.96
CA GLY A 33 -37.50 23.86 16.40
C GLY A 33 -36.85 22.54 16.84
N SER A 34 -36.73 22.37 18.16
CA SER A 34 -36.02 21.22 18.74
C SER A 34 -36.72 19.88 18.41
N VAL A 35 -35.98 18.98 17.77
CA VAL A 35 -36.41 17.62 17.44
C VAL A 35 -36.05 16.69 18.61
N LYS A 36 -37.06 16.23 19.34
CA LYS A 36 -36.89 15.29 20.47
C LYS A 36 -36.77 13.87 19.93
N CYS A 37 -35.58 13.48 19.46
CA CYS A 37 -35.27 12.09 19.13
C CYS A 37 -33.93 11.62 19.68
N HIS A 38 -33.86 10.35 20.10
CA HIS A 38 -32.60 9.74 20.54
C HIS A 38 -31.70 9.46 19.34
N SER A 39 -30.39 9.53 19.56
CA SER A 39 -29.41 9.11 18.57
C SER A 39 -29.53 7.61 18.33
N TRP A 40 -29.48 7.22 17.06
CA TRP A 40 -29.38 5.83 16.65
C TRP A 40 -28.06 5.20 17.12
N LYS A 41 -26.96 5.95 17.00
CA LYS A 41 -25.63 5.47 17.41
C LYS A 41 -25.39 5.55 18.92
N PHE A 42 -25.94 6.58 19.58
CA PHE A 42 -25.81 6.82 21.02
C PHE A 42 -27.21 6.87 21.66
N PRO A 43 -27.84 5.71 21.91
CA PRO A 43 -29.24 5.65 22.37
C PRO A 43 -29.49 6.35 23.71
N ASP A 44 -28.44 6.57 24.49
CA ASP A 44 -28.41 7.27 25.77
C ASP A 44 -28.47 8.80 25.63
N LYS A 45 -28.30 9.34 24.42
CA LYS A 45 -28.30 10.78 24.15
C LYS A 45 -29.40 11.16 23.18
N LEU A 46 -29.88 12.40 23.29
CA LEU A 46 -30.66 13.00 22.21
C LEU A 46 -29.76 13.21 20.99
N ALA A 47 -30.31 13.02 19.80
CA ALA A 47 -29.59 13.14 18.54
C ALA A 47 -29.04 14.56 18.32
N THR A 48 -29.75 15.58 18.83
CA THR A 48 -29.32 16.99 18.81
C THR A 48 -28.17 17.27 19.77
N ASP A 49 -27.99 16.46 20.81
CA ASP A 49 -27.04 16.70 21.90
C ASP A 49 -25.72 15.95 21.68
N VAL A 50 -25.60 15.25 20.55
CA VAL A 50 -24.36 14.58 20.15
C VAL A 50 -23.32 15.62 19.75
N ASP A 51 -22.28 15.78 20.56
CA ASP A 51 -21.16 16.68 20.28
C ASP A 51 -20.24 16.12 19.18
N ILE A 52 -20.45 16.62 17.95
CA ILE A 52 -19.66 16.22 16.79
C ILE A 52 -18.19 16.64 16.92
N LYS A 53 -17.91 17.78 17.57
CA LYS A 53 -16.53 18.28 17.73
C LYS A 53 -15.74 17.39 18.69
N GLU A 54 -16.36 16.98 19.79
CA GLU A 54 -15.76 16.02 20.72
C GLU A 54 -15.47 14.68 20.02
N LEU A 55 -16.44 14.17 19.25
CA LEU A 55 -16.29 12.92 18.50
C LEU A 55 -15.17 13.01 17.45
N PHE A 56 -15.05 14.14 16.77
CA PHE A 56 -13.97 14.41 15.81
C PHE A 56 -12.59 14.50 16.47
N ASN A 57 -12.50 14.96 17.71
CA ASN A 57 -11.23 14.94 18.45
C ASN A 57 -10.85 13.51 18.86
N ARG A 58 -11.84 12.70 19.24
CA ARG A 58 -11.65 11.31 19.68
C ARG A 58 -11.35 10.36 18.52
N TYR A 59 -12.06 10.50 17.40
CA TYR A 59 -11.99 9.60 16.25
C TYR A 59 -11.25 10.27 15.10
N ARG A 60 -9.91 10.18 15.14
CA ARG A 60 -9.00 10.77 14.15
C ARG A 60 -8.03 9.72 13.64
N TYR A 61 -7.53 9.93 12.42
CA TYR A 61 -6.48 9.09 11.85
C TYR A 61 -5.22 9.10 12.74
N GLY A 62 -4.71 7.92 13.04
CA GLY A 62 -3.52 7.68 13.87
C GLY A 62 -2.56 6.67 13.25
N LYS A 63 -1.53 6.30 14.01
CA LYS A 63 -0.50 5.34 13.58
C LYS A 63 -0.94 3.88 13.66
N ASN A 64 -1.95 3.58 14.49
CA ASN A 64 -2.45 2.23 14.69
C ASN A 64 -3.53 1.89 13.66
N GLU A 65 -3.29 0.86 12.85
CA GLU A 65 -4.19 0.45 11.77
C GLU A 65 -5.55 -0.03 12.30
N ILE A 66 -5.58 -0.73 13.44
CA ILE A 66 -6.82 -1.24 14.04
C ILE A 66 -7.68 -0.08 14.53
N ASP A 67 -7.09 0.90 15.21
CA ASP A 67 -7.81 2.09 15.68
C ASP A 67 -8.37 2.91 14.52
N ASN A 68 -7.66 2.94 13.38
CA ASN A 68 -8.13 3.60 12.17
C ASN A 68 -9.33 2.86 11.56
N GLN A 69 -9.33 1.53 11.54
CA GLN A 69 -10.48 0.75 11.08
C GLN A 69 -11.70 0.97 11.99
N VAL A 70 -11.50 0.99 13.32
CA VAL A 70 -12.56 1.30 14.29
C VAL A 70 -13.08 2.73 14.09
N THR A 71 -12.19 3.69 13.92
CA THR A 71 -12.53 5.09 13.62
C THR A 71 -13.38 5.20 12.35
N HIS A 72 -12.99 4.51 11.28
CA HIS A 72 -13.75 4.48 10.03
C HIS A 72 -15.17 3.96 10.26
N ILE A 73 -15.32 2.81 10.93
CA ILE A 73 -16.63 2.20 11.20
C ILE A 73 -17.51 3.15 12.02
N ILE A 74 -16.96 3.74 13.09
CA ILE A 74 -17.70 4.65 13.96
C ILE A 74 -18.16 5.90 13.21
N LEU A 75 -17.31 6.50 12.37
CA LEU A 75 -17.69 7.65 11.55
C LEU A 75 -18.76 7.27 10.52
N PHE A 76 -18.66 6.09 9.91
CA PHE A 76 -19.68 5.60 8.99
C PHE A 76 -21.04 5.38 9.68
N GLU A 77 -21.05 4.78 10.87
CA GLU A 77 -22.27 4.66 11.67
C GLU A 77 -22.82 6.03 12.10
N LEU A 78 -21.95 7.01 12.36
CA LEU A 78 -22.35 8.37 12.66
C LEU A 78 -23.02 9.05 11.46
N ILE A 79 -22.59 8.80 10.22
CA ILE A 79 -23.30 9.27 9.02
C ILE A 79 -24.73 8.75 8.99
N ILE A 80 -24.93 7.45 9.24
CA ILE A 80 -26.27 6.85 9.28
C ILE A 80 -27.13 7.55 10.34
N ASP A 81 -26.58 7.73 11.53
CA ASP A 81 -27.23 8.44 12.63
C ASP A 81 -27.63 9.88 12.27
N ARG A 82 -26.74 10.65 11.64
CA ARG A 82 -27.03 12.02 11.19
C ARG A 82 -28.07 12.06 10.07
N LEU A 83 -28.02 11.15 9.10
CA LEU A 83 -29.03 11.03 8.04
C LEU A 83 -30.43 10.73 8.59
N LEU A 84 -30.52 9.89 9.63
CA LEU A 84 -31.79 9.62 10.31
C LEU A 84 -32.34 10.88 10.98
N LEU A 85 -31.48 11.69 11.61
CA LEU A 85 -31.89 12.97 12.19
C LEU A 85 -32.40 13.94 11.11
N VAL A 86 -31.73 14.02 9.95
CA VAL A 86 -32.21 14.80 8.79
C VAL A 86 -33.59 14.32 8.34
N MET A 87 -33.82 13.02 8.20
CA MET A 87 -35.13 12.48 7.83
C MET A 87 -36.19 12.79 8.88
N HIS A 88 -35.86 12.68 10.17
CA HIS A 88 -36.78 13.01 11.25
C HIS A 88 -37.16 14.49 11.27
N GLY A 89 -36.17 15.38 11.16
CA GLY A 89 -36.41 16.83 11.09
C GLY A 89 -37.19 17.21 9.84
N SER A 90 -36.89 16.60 8.68
CA SER A 90 -37.64 16.81 7.44
C SER A 90 -39.09 16.32 7.55
N TRP A 91 -39.31 15.14 8.14
CA TRP A 91 -40.66 14.64 8.41
C TRP A 91 -41.45 15.61 9.29
N ARG A 92 -40.82 16.14 10.35
CA ARG A 92 -41.44 17.12 11.24
C ARG A 92 -41.78 18.42 10.51
N PHE A 93 -40.87 18.93 9.68
CA PHE A 93 -41.11 20.09 8.83
C PHE A 93 -42.34 19.89 7.96
N LEU A 94 -42.44 18.75 7.28
CA LEU A 94 -43.58 18.40 6.43
C LEU A 94 -44.87 18.28 7.25
N TYR A 95 -44.80 17.67 8.43
CA TYR A 95 -45.93 17.56 9.34
C TYR A 95 -46.45 18.93 9.78
N GLU A 96 -45.58 19.80 10.26
CA GLU A 96 -45.94 21.16 10.70
C GLU A 96 -46.47 21.99 9.53
N THR A 97 -45.85 21.90 8.36
CA THR A 97 -46.30 22.59 7.14
C THR A 97 -47.71 22.15 6.74
N GLN A 98 -48.01 20.84 6.78
CA GLN A 98 -49.35 20.35 6.52
C GLN A 98 -50.36 20.89 7.54
N THR A 99 -50.04 20.85 8.83
CA THR A 99 -50.96 21.33 9.88
C THR A 99 -51.26 22.82 9.76
N LYS A 100 -50.30 23.64 9.31
CA LYS A 100 -50.50 25.08 9.07
C LYS A 100 -51.34 25.36 7.83
N LEU A 101 -51.23 24.54 6.78
CA LEU A 101 -51.94 24.74 5.52
C LEU A 101 -53.40 24.25 5.56
N LEU A 102 -53.71 23.21 6.35
CA LEU A 102 -55.06 22.63 6.44
C LEU A 102 -55.43 22.29 7.90
N PRO A 103 -56.07 23.21 8.64
CA PRO A 103 -56.43 22.97 10.05
C PRO A 103 -57.53 21.91 10.26
N ASN A 104 -58.35 21.62 9.24
CA ASN A 104 -59.65 20.95 9.41
C ASN A 104 -59.74 19.51 8.87
N THR A 105 -58.64 18.88 8.44
CA THR A 105 -58.63 17.43 8.15
C THR A 105 -58.17 16.67 9.41
N ILE A 106 -59.12 16.37 10.28
CA ILE A 106 -58.91 15.74 11.59
C ILE A 106 -58.37 14.31 11.42
N ASP A 107 -57.31 13.98 12.16
CA ASP A 107 -57.28 12.84 13.10
C ASP A 107 -56.21 13.11 14.17
N ALA A 108 -56.65 13.75 15.25
CA ALA A 108 -55.95 13.86 16.52
C ALA A 108 -56.00 12.54 17.32
N SER A 109 -56.09 11.39 16.64
CA SER A 109 -56.05 10.07 17.25
C SER A 109 -54.80 9.33 16.81
N SER A 110 -53.93 9.07 17.78
CA SER A 110 -52.70 8.28 17.73
C SER A 110 -51.48 8.95 17.09
N THR A 111 -50.78 9.77 17.85
CA THR A 111 -49.36 9.51 18.13
C THR A 111 -48.99 10.29 19.37
N THR A 112 -49.52 9.79 20.49
CA THR A 112 -48.96 9.99 21.81
C THR A 112 -47.44 9.85 21.70
N ASP A 113 -46.76 10.94 22.00
CA ASP A 113 -45.50 11.01 22.72
C ASP A 113 -44.54 9.80 22.64
N GLN A 114 -43.31 10.13 22.23
CA GLN A 114 -42.10 9.78 22.98
C GLN A 114 -41.45 8.40 22.84
N GLN A 115 -41.77 7.59 21.84
CA GLN A 115 -40.85 6.51 21.47
C GLN A 115 -40.29 6.67 20.06
N THR A 116 -39.17 7.37 20.05
CA THR A 116 -38.29 7.61 18.92
C THR A 116 -37.78 6.26 18.44
N CYS A 117 -38.45 5.74 17.42
CA CYS A 117 -38.14 4.45 16.84
C CYS A 117 -36.71 4.47 16.31
N LEU A 118 -35.78 3.85 17.05
CA LEU A 118 -34.38 3.59 16.69
C LEU A 118 -34.24 2.70 15.44
N SER A 119 -35.34 2.26 14.85
CA SER A 119 -35.32 1.45 13.63
C SER A 119 -35.23 2.37 12.41
N VAL A 120 -34.10 2.29 11.71
CA VAL A 120 -33.87 2.93 10.40
C VAL A 120 -35.08 2.77 9.47
N GLY A 121 -35.59 1.54 9.32
CA GLY A 121 -36.69 1.24 8.41
C GLY A 121 -38.00 1.95 8.77
N LEU A 122 -38.30 2.12 10.06
CA LEU A 122 -39.51 2.82 10.50
C LEU A 122 -39.42 4.33 10.27
N VAL A 123 -38.24 4.93 10.50
CA VAL A 123 -37.99 6.35 10.23
C VAL A 123 -38.18 6.65 8.74
N VAL A 124 -37.53 5.85 7.88
CA VAL A 124 -37.64 5.98 6.41
C VAL A 124 -39.09 5.79 5.96
N LYS A 125 -39.79 4.77 6.47
CA LYS A 125 -41.20 4.52 6.13
C LYS A 125 -42.10 5.68 6.53
N LYS A 126 -41.96 6.23 7.74
CA LYS A 126 -42.74 7.38 8.22
C LYS A 126 -42.49 8.62 7.36
N TYR A 127 -41.23 8.90 7.03
CA TYR A 127 -40.86 9.99 6.14
C TYR A 127 -41.49 9.84 4.75
N TRP A 128 -41.34 8.67 4.13
CA TRP A 128 -41.84 8.38 2.79
C TRP A 128 -43.37 8.46 2.70
N ILE A 129 -44.09 7.88 3.67
CA ILE A 129 -45.56 7.96 3.71
C ILE A 129 -46.02 9.42 3.78
N LYS A 130 -45.34 10.25 4.58
CA LYS A 130 -45.69 11.67 4.70
C LYS A 130 -45.44 12.45 3.42
N LEU A 131 -44.33 12.17 2.72
CA LEU A 131 -44.06 12.74 1.40
C LEU A 131 -45.16 12.39 0.39
N ILE A 132 -45.56 11.12 0.29
CA ILE A 132 -46.65 10.67 -0.60
C ILE A 132 -47.95 11.40 -0.26
N HIS A 133 -48.26 11.54 1.03
CA HIS A 133 -49.47 12.22 1.48
C HIS A 133 -49.48 13.69 1.05
N ILE A 134 -48.39 14.43 1.25
CA ILE A 134 -48.29 15.82 0.80
C ILE A 134 -48.34 15.93 -0.73
N PHE A 135 -47.67 15.05 -1.45
CA PHE A 135 -47.71 15.02 -2.92
C PHE A 135 -49.15 14.81 -3.42
N THR A 136 -49.89 13.88 -2.81
CA THR A 136 -51.28 13.59 -3.18
C THR A 136 -52.19 14.78 -2.86
N MET A 137 -51.98 15.46 -1.73
CA MET A 137 -52.69 16.69 -1.37
C MET A 137 -52.46 17.82 -2.38
N LEU A 138 -51.20 18.04 -2.80
CA LEU A 138 -50.87 19.04 -3.82
C LEU A 138 -51.55 18.72 -5.16
N GLN A 139 -51.53 17.46 -5.59
CA GLN A 139 -52.17 17.01 -6.83
C GLN A 139 -53.71 17.17 -6.79
N GLN A 140 -54.33 16.91 -5.64
CA GLN A 140 -55.76 17.16 -5.43
C GLN A 140 -56.08 18.65 -5.52
N HIS A 141 -55.28 19.52 -4.89
CA HIS A 141 -55.47 20.97 -4.93
C HIS A 141 -55.41 21.53 -6.37
N GLU A 142 -54.46 21.09 -7.19
CA GLU A 142 -54.39 21.46 -8.61
C GLU A 142 -55.63 21.03 -9.41
N SER A 143 -56.17 19.85 -9.09
CA SER A 143 -57.34 19.28 -9.76
C SER A 143 -58.63 20.03 -9.39
N TYR A 144 -58.76 20.47 -8.13
CA TYR A 144 -59.86 21.32 -7.66
C TYR A 144 -59.83 22.72 -8.31
N HIS A 145 -58.66 23.36 -8.41
CA HIS A 145 -58.52 24.66 -9.08
C HIS A 145 -58.93 24.60 -10.57
N LYS A 146 -58.56 23.52 -11.29
CA LYS A 146 -58.95 23.31 -12.69
C LYS A 146 -60.45 23.08 -12.87
N ARG A 147 -61.15 22.52 -11.87
CA ARG A 147 -62.61 22.30 -11.88
C ARG A 147 -63.39 23.56 -11.47
N SER A 148 -62.94 24.28 -10.44
CA SER A 148 -63.59 25.50 -9.94
C SER A 148 -63.65 26.61 -11.00
N ASN A 149 -62.61 26.74 -11.84
CA ASN A 149 -62.58 27.71 -12.93
C ASN A 149 -63.57 27.40 -14.08
N ARG A 150 -64.11 26.17 -14.16
CA ARG A 150 -65.16 25.81 -15.13
C ARG A 150 -66.57 26.08 -14.61
N THR A 151 -66.79 26.03 -13.30
CA THR A 151 -68.12 26.20 -12.70
C THR A 151 -68.52 27.68 -12.56
N THR A 152 -67.55 28.59 -12.38
CA THR A 152 -67.80 30.04 -12.29
C THR A 152 -68.25 30.69 -13.61
N ILE A 153 -68.08 30.02 -14.76
CA ILE A 153 -68.49 30.53 -16.07
C ILE A 153 -69.99 30.27 -16.35
N ILE A 154 -70.67 29.42 -15.58
CA ILE A 154 -72.03 28.95 -15.90
C ILE A 154 -73.14 29.62 -15.05
N GLN A 155 -72.81 30.39 -14.00
CA GLN A 155 -73.81 30.94 -13.05
C GLN A 155 -73.85 32.48 -12.94
N SER A 156 -73.52 33.24 -13.98
CA SER A 156 -73.78 34.69 -14.01
C SER A 156 -74.77 35.08 -15.11
N LYS A 157 -76.03 34.69 -14.94
CA LYS A 157 -77.20 35.33 -15.57
C LYS A 157 -78.30 35.52 -14.53
N SER A 158 -78.24 36.62 -13.78
CA SER A 158 -79.42 37.37 -13.35
C SER A 158 -79.00 38.65 -12.62
N THR A 159 -79.42 39.77 -13.20
CA THR A 159 -79.86 41.06 -12.64
C THR A 159 -79.11 41.75 -11.47
N ASN A 160 -78.82 43.03 -11.74
CA ASN A 160 -78.47 44.14 -10.84
C ASN A 160 -77.01 44.25 -10.35
N ASN A 161 -76.23 45.00 -11.13
CA ASN A 161 -74.99 45.74 -10.84
C ASN A 161 -74.10 45.22 -9.66
N PRO A 162 -73.50 44.02 -9.77
CA PRO A 162 -72.64 43.45 -8.71
C PRO A 162 -71.15 43.73 -8.90
N GLU A 163 -70.72 44.28 -10.04
CA GLU A 163 -69.29 44.39 -10.41
C GLU A 163 -68.50 45.35 -9.51
N LYS A 164 -69.12 46.47 -9.08
CA LYS A 164 -68.47 47.46 -8.20
C LYS A 164 -68.27 46.93 -6.78
N THR A 165 -69.19 46.11 -6.28
CA THR A 165 -69.12 45.51 -4.94
C THR A 165 -68.19 44.30 -4.90
N PHE A 166 -68.07 43.59 -6.02
CA PHE A 166 -67.23 42.40 -6.16
C PHE A 166 -65.73 42.73 -6.11
N ILE A 167 -65.29 43.78 -6.82
CA ILE A 167 -63.87 44.21 -6.80
C ILE A 167 -63.46 44.66 -5.38
N ILE A 168 -64.35 45.36 -4.67
CA ILE A 168 -64.10 45.82 -3.30
C ILE A 168 -64.02 44.63 -2.33
N ASN A 169 -64.93 43.65 -2.45
CA ASN A 169 -64.87 42.44 -1.61
C ASN A 169 -63.62 41.60 -1.90
N LEU A 170 -63.15 41.55 -3.16
CA LEU A 170 -61.89 40.89 -3.49
C LEU A 170 -60.70 41.58 -2.82
N CYS A 171 -60.61 42.91 -2.85
CA CYS A 171 -59.53 43.65 -2.19
C CYS A 171 -59.50 43.40 -0.67
N VAL A 172 -60.66 43.31 -0.02
CA VAL A 172 -60.78 43.01 1.42
C VAL A 172 -60.41 41.55 1.74
N ILE A 173 -60.85 40.59 0.92
CA ILE A 173 -60.54 39.16 1.11
C ILE A 173 -59.04 38.88 0.94
N TYR A 174 -58.37 39.55 0.01
CA TYR A 174 -56.93 39.39 -0.24
C TYR A 174 -56.05 40.36 0.55
N ASN A 175 -56.62 41.11 1.49
CA ASN A 175 -55.93 42.06 2.37
C ASN A 175 -55.03 43.05 1.60
N LEU A 176 -55.51 43.49 0.42
CA LEU A 176 -54.82 44.44 -0.42
C LEU A 176 -55.19 45.87 0.03
N PRO A 177 -54.21 46.74 0.34
CA PRO A 177 -54.49 48.12 0.73
C PRO A 177 -55.15 48.86 -0.44
N SER A 178 -56.43 49.18 -0.31
CA SER A 178 -57.19 49.92 -1.31
C SER A 178 -57.16 51.41 -0.98
N SER A 179 -56.54 52.21 -1.85
CA SER A 179 -56.59 53.69 -1.75
C SER A 179 -58.03 54.22 -1.75
N LEU A 180 -58.98 53.48 -2.35
CA LEU A 180 -60.39 53.80 -2.38
C LEU A 180 -61.06 53.74 -0.99
N ALA A 181 -60.52 52.95 -0.06
CA ALA A 181 -61.03 52.86 1.30
C ALA A 181 -60.72 54.13 2.11
N HIS A 182 -59.56 54.75 1.87
CA HIS A 182 -59.13 55.96 2.58
C HIS A 182 -59.97 57.18 2.19
N HIS A 183 -60.34 57.29 0.92
CA HIS A 183 -61.15 58.41 0.42
C HIS A 183 -62.64 58.33 0.79
N ARG A 184 -63.11 57.19 1.34
CA ARG A 184 -64.52 57.00 1.70
C ARG A 184 -64.89 57.48 3.10
N CYS A 185 -63.92 57.51 4.03
CA CYS A 185 -64.15 58.05 5.38
C CYS A 185 -64.32 59.57 5.40
N SER A 186 -63.89 60.28 4.36
CA SER A 186 -63.93 61.75 4.31
C SER A 186 -65.16 62.34 3.61
N THR A 187 -66.08 61.52 3.09
CA THR A 187 -67.22 62.00 2.29
C THR A 187 -68.54 61.37 2.73
N THR A 188 -69.20 61.97 3.73
CA THR A 188 -70.60 61.62 4.10
C THR A 188 -71.61 62.20 3.10
N THR A 189 -71.18 63.14 2.26
CA THR A 189 -71.90 63.60 1.05
C THR A 189 -71.06 63.23 -0.15
N VAL A 190 -71.59 62.36 -1.02
CA VAL A 190 -70.96 62.05 -2.31
C VAL A 190 -70.91 63.35 -3.13
N PRO A 191 -69.74 63.93 -3.42
CA PRO A 191 -69.67 65.04 -4.36
C PRO A 191 -70.11 64.53 -5.74
N GLU A 192 -70.76 65.40 -6.47
CA GLU A 192 -71.26 65.20 -7.82
C GLU A 192 -70.09 65.00 -8.79
N TRP A 193 -69.53 63.79 -8.76
CA TRP A 193 -68.52 63.20 -9.65
C TRP A 193 -67.14 63.87 -9.50
N LEU A 194 -66.08 63.09 -9.73
CA LEU A 194 -64.70 63.60 -9.70
C LEU A 194 -64.57 64.78 -10.68
N SER A 195 -63.90 65.86 -10.28
CA SER A 195 -63.62 66.96 -11.20
C SER A 195 -62.80 66.45 -12.38
N SER A 196 -62.91 67.08 -13.54
CA SER A 196 -62.06 66.75 -14.70
C SER A 196 -60.56 66.78 -14.34
N ASP A 197 -60.16 67.69 -13.46
CA ASP A 197 -58.77 67.80 -12.96
C ASP A 197 -58.35 66.57 -12.13
N ASP A 198 -59.25 66.01 -11.31
CA ASP A 198 -58.98 64.80 -10.53
C ASP A 198 -58.81 63.56 -11.42
N ILE A 199 -59.62 63.48 -12.49
CA ILE A 199 -59.54 62.40 -13.48
C ILE A 199 -58.22 62.50 -14.26
N ILE A 200 -57.80 63.71 -14.64
CA ILE A 200 -56.51 63.93 -15.32
C ILE A 200 -55.34 63.53 -14.40
N HIS A 201 -55.33 63.97 -13.15
CA HIS A 201 -54.27 63.60 -12.21
C HIS A 201 -54.22 62.09 -11.93
N TRP A 202 -55.38 61.44 -11.81
CA TRP A 202 -55.45 59.98 -11.66
C TRP A 202 -54.92 59.26 -12.90
N PHE A 203 -55.30 59.72 -14.09
CA PHE A 203 -54.81 59.18 -15.35
C PHE A 203 -53.28 59.34 -15.47
N GLU A 204 -52.73 60.53 -15.19
CA GLU A 204 -51.28 60.76 -15.20
C GLU A 204 -50.52 59.87 -14.21
N SER A 205 -51.08 59.69 -13.01
CA SER A 205 -50.50 58.79 -11.99
C SER A 205 -50.51 57.34 -12.47
N GLN A 206 -51.62 56.90 -13.07
CA GLN A 206 -51.76 55.56 -13.62
C GLN A 206 -50.82 55.33 -14.82
N THR A 207 -50.64 56.33 -15.68
CA THR A 207 -49.67 56.26 -16.79
C THR A 207 -48.23 56.10 -16.28
N LYS A 208 -47.84 56.86 -15.25
CA LYS A 208 -46.50 56.73 -14.63
C LYS A 208 -46.28 55.34 -14.04
N ASP A 209 -47.29 54.77 -13.38
CA ASP A 209 -47.22 53.42 -12.84
C ASP A 209 -47.08 52.37 -13.96
N PHE A 210 -47.83 52.52 -15.06
CA PHE A 210 -47.69 51.64 -16.22
C PHE A 210 -46.32 51.77 -16.90
N ASP A 211 -45.76 52.97 -17.01
CA ASP A 211 -44.42 53.18 -17.54
C ASP A 211 -43.35 52.51 -16.65
N SER A 212 -43.50 52.61 -15.33
CA SER A 212 -42.62 51.93 -14.38
C SER A 212 -42.73 50.41 -14.49
N LEU A 213 -43.95 49.88 -14.62
CA LEU A 213 -44.19 48.44 -14.83
C LEU A 213 -43.61 47.97 -16.17
N SER A 214 -43.76 48.74 -17.24
CA SER A 214 -43.20 48.44 -18.56
C SER A 214 -41.68 48.31 -18.49
N LYS A 215 -41.00 49.26 -17.83
CA LYS A 215 -39.53 49.20 -17.61
C LYS A 215 -39.11 47.98 -16.79
N HIS A 216 -39.85 47.62 -15.76
CA HIS A 216 -39.57 46.41 -14.97
C HIS A 216 -39.76 45.14 -15.79
N LEU A 217 -40.80 45.06 -16.61
CA LEU A 217 -41.02 43.93 -17.51
C LEU A 217 -39.90 43.79 -18.54
N GLU A 218 -39.43 44.90 -19.12
CA GLU A 218 -38.29 44.91 -20.03
C GLU A 218 -37.01 44.44 -19.33
N TYR A 219 -36.74 44.91 -18.11
CA TYR A 219 -35.61 44.45 -17.31
C TYR A 219 -35.67 42.93 -17.02
N LEU A 220 -36.84 42.43 -16.63
CA LEU A 220 -37.06 41.00 -16.37
C LEU A 220 -36.88 40.17 -17.65
N GLN A 221 -37.37 40.66 -18.79
CA GLN A 221 -37.21 39.99 -20.07
C GLN A 221 -35.74 39.94 -20.51
N ASN A 222 -35.00 41.03 -20.33
CA ASN A 222 -33.57 41.07 -20.61
C ASN A 222 -32.77 40.14 -19.69
N THR A 223 -33.12 40.10 -18.41
CA THR A 223 -32.50 39.17 -17.44
C THR A 223 -32.81 37.72 -17.82
N LEU A 224 -34.06 37.40 -18.16
CA LEU A 224 -34.46 36.08 -18.60
C LEU A 224 -33.70 35.62 -19.85
N ASN A 225 -33.55 36.51 -20.84
CA ASN A 225 -32.79 36.22 -22.05
C ASN A 225 -31.31 35.98 -21.76
N LYS A 226 -30.70 36.79 -20.88
CA LYS A 226 -29.32 36.60 -20.44
C LYS A 226 -29.14 35.24 -19.75
N THR A 227 -29.98 34.94 -18.76
CA THR A 227 -29.92 33.66 -18.03
C THR A 227 -30.15 32.47 -18.96
N LYS A 228 -31.04 32.60 -19.96
CA LYS A 228 -31.24 31.57 -20.97
C LYS A 228 -29.99 31.32 -21.81
N ASN A 229 -29.32 32.38 -22.27
CA ASN A 229 -28.07 32.26 -23.01
C ASN A 229 -26.95 31.65 -22.16
N ASP A 230 -26.83 32.06 -20.89
CA ASP A 230 -25.86 31.51 -19.95
C ASP A 230 -26.12 30.01 -19.71
N LEU A 231 -27.39 29.60 -19.62
CA LEU A 231 -27.78 28.19 -19.49
C LEU A 231 -27.39 27.38 -20.73
N ASP A 232 -27.69 27.87 -21.94
CA ASP A 232 -27.33 27.21 -23.20
C ASP A 232 -25.81 27.07 -23.35
N LEU A 233 -25.04 28.09 -22.94
CA LEU A 233 -23.58 28.06 -22.95
C LEU A 233 -23.05 27.03 -21.95
N ASN A 234 -23.60 27.01 -20.75
CA ASN A 234 -23.21 26.06 -19.71
C ASN A 234 -23.52 24.61 -20.12
N GLU A 235 -24.67 24.37 -20.75
CA GLU A 235 -25.02 23.04 -21.28
C GLU A 235 -24.02 22.56 -22.34
N LYS A 236 -23.55 23.46 -23.21
CA LYS A 236 -22.48 23.15 -24.18
C LYS A 236 -21.17 22.81 -23.49
N HIS A 237 -20.77 23.58 -22.47
CA HIS A 237 -19.58 23.29 -21.68
C HIS A 237 -19.67 21.94 -20.96
N PHE A 238 -20.83 21.60 -20.36
CA PHE A 238 -21.04 20.29 -19.76
C PHE A 238 -20.91 19.15 -20.77
N LYS A 239 -21.48 19.30 -21.97
CA LYS A 239 -21.34 18.30 -23.05
C LYS A 239 -19.88 18.07 -23.43
N GLN A 240 -19.10 19.15 -23.61
CA GLN A 240 -17.65 19.05 -23.88
C GLN A 240 -16.88 18.41 -22.72
N GLN A 241 -17.25 18.75 -21.48
CA GLN A 241 -16.61 18.18 -20.30
C GLN A 241 -16.89 16.68 -20.14
N ILE A 242 -18.10 16.22 -20.50
CA ILE A 242 -18.44 14.79 -20.52
C ILE A 242 -17.59 14.05 -21.57
N GLU A 243 -17.43 14.64 -22.76
CA GLU A 243 -16.65 14.03 -23.85
C GLU A 243 -15.15 13.94 -23.51
N THR A 244 -14.58 15.00 -22.96
CA THR A 244 -13.18 15.01 -22.47
C THR A 244 -12.98 14.00 -21.34
N ASN A 245 -13.90 13.91 -20.37
CA ASN A 245 -13.84 12.90 -19.32
C ASN A 245 -13.92 11.48 -19.88
N ARG A 246 -14.75 11.23 -20.90
CA ARG A 246 -14.82 9.94 -21.58
C ARG A 246 -13.48 9.58 -22.24
N HIS A 247 -12.84 10.54 -22.91
CA HIS A 247 -11.53 10.34 -23.52
C HIS A 247 -10.44 10.07 -22.48
N LEU A 248 -10.41 10.84 -21.38
CA LEU A 248 -9.48 10.62 -20.28
C LEU A 248 -9.66 9.24 -19.62
N GLN A 249 -10.91 8.79 -19.44
CA GLN A 249 -11.18 7.44 -18.94
C GLN A 249 -10.65 6.35 -19.88
N GLN A 250 -10.77 6.55 -21.19
CA GLN A 250 -10.21 5.63 -22.18
C GLN A 250 -8.68 5.57 -22.08
N LEU A 251 -8.00 6.72 -22.04
CA LEU A 251 -6.54 6.79 -21.87
C LEU A 251 -6.07 6.15 -20.56
N ILE A 252 -6.81 6.34 -19.46
CA ILE A 252 -6.52 5.68 -18.18
C ILE A 252 -6.62 4.16 -18.31
N ASN A 253 -7.63 3.65 -19.03
CA ASN A 253 -7.80 2.21 -19.22
C ASN A 253 -6.70 1.62 -20.11
N GLU A 254 -6.33 2.30 -21.20
CA GLU A 254 -5.22 1.90 -22.07
C GLU A 254 -3.90 1.88 -21.29
N ASN A 255 -3.60 2.92 -20.51
CA ASN A 255 -2.39 2.99 -19.69
C ASN A 255 -2.37 1.88 -18.61
N LYS A 256 -3.51 1.58 -17.97
CA LYS A 256 -3.64 0.44 -17.04
C LYS A 256 -3.35 -0.90 -17.72
N GLN A 257 -3.84 -1.10 -18.94
CA GLN A 257 -3.57 -2.32 -19.71
C GLN A 257 -2.09 -2.42 -20.09
N SER A 258 -1.49 -1.34 -20.60
CA SER A 258 -0.06 -1.30 -20.93
C SER A 258 0.82 -1.57 -19.69
N LYS A 259 0.49 -0.98 -18.54
CA LYS A 259 1.19 -1.23 -17.28
C LYS A 259 1.07 -2.69 -16.84
N LYS A 260 -0.11 -3.29 -16.99
CA LYS A 260 -0.33 -4.72 -16.66
C LYS A 260 0.53 -5.63 -17.54
N ILE A 261 0.54 -5.41 -18.86
CA ILE A 261 1.36 -6.17 -19.81
C ILE A 261 2.85 -6.03 -19.47
N LEU A 262 3.30 -4.82 -19.18
CA LEU A 262 4.69 -4.57 -18.82
C LEU A 262 5.07 -5.27 -17.50
N GLN A 263 4.20 -5.21 -16.49
CA GLN A 263 4.41 -5.93 -15.23
C GLN A 263 4.51 -7.45 -15.45
N GLU A 264 3.59 -8.04 -16.20
CA GLU A 264 3.63 -9.48 -16.54
C GLU A 264 4.93 -9.85 -17.28
N SER A 265 5.45 -8.96 -18.13
CA SER A 265 6.73 -9.19 -18.82
C SER A 265 7.93 -9.18 -17.87
N TYR A 266 7.96 -8.28 -16.88
CA TYR A 266 9.01 -8.22 -15.87
C TYR A 266 8.93 -9.40 -14.91
N GLU A 267 7.73 -9.81 -14.51
CA GLU A 267 7.51 -11.00 -13.67
C GLU A 267 8.04 -12.27 -14.36
N LYS A 268 7.75 -12.45 -15.66
CA LYS A 268 8.32 -13.54 -16.46
C LYS A 268 9.85 -13.52 -16.48
N LYS A 269 10.45 -12.35 -16.72
CA LYS A 269 11.92 -12.20 -16.75
C LYS A 269 12.57 -12.50 -15.40
N ILE A 270 11.92 -12.11 -14.29
CA ILE A 270 12.40 -12.43 -12.94
C ILE A 270 12.35 -13.95 -12.69
N ILE A 271 11.28 -14.63 -13.13
CA ILE A 271 11.16 -16.09 -12.99
C ILE A 271 12.25 -16.80 -13.80
N GLU A 272 12.50 -16.36 -15.03
CA GLU A 272 13.55 -16.91 -15.90
C GLU A 272 14.94 -16.74 -15.30
N LEU A 273 15.29 -15.53 -14.85
CA LEU A 273 16.56 -15.24 -14.18
C LEU A 273 16.75 -16.05 -12.89
N LYS A 274 15.68 -16.26 -12.11
CA LYS A 274 15.74 -17.12 -10.92
C LYS A 274 16.04 -18.57 -11.29
N LYS A 275 15.42 -19.08 -12.36
CA LYS A 275 15.64 -20.45 -12.84
C LYS A 275 17.08 -20.64 -13.32
N GLU A 276 17.62 -19.68 -14.08
CA GLU A 276 19.03 -19.69 -14.50
C GLU A 276 19.98 -19.66 -13.29
N TYR A 277 19.73 -18.76 -12.34
CA TYR A 277 20.52 -18.66 -11.11
C TYR A 277 20.51 -19.96 -10.30
N ASP A 278 19.34 -20.59 -10.12
CA ASP A 278 19.22 -21.86 -9.40
C ASP A 278 19.94 -23.00 -10.12
N GLN A 279 19.93 -23.01 -11.46
CA GLN A 279 20.68 -23.97 -12.26
C GLN A 279 22.19 -23.78 -12.10
N ASP A 280 22.69 -22.55 -12.22
CA ASP A 280 24.12 -22.25 -12.05
C ASP A 280 24.60 -22.56 -10.65
N LYS A 281 23.78 -22.26 -9.64
CA LYS A 281 24.06 -22.62 -8.25
C LYS A 281 24.13 -24.14 -8.05
N SER A 282 23.25 -24.91 -8.71
CA SER A 282 23.31 -26.38 -8.68
C SER A 282 24.60 -26.89 -9.31
N ASN A 283 24.95 -26.40 -10.50
CA ASN A 283 26.17 -26.78 -11.21
C ASN A 283 27.43 -26.45 -10.39
N LEU A 284 27.48 -25.26 -9.78
CA LEU A 284 28.59 -24.85 -8.92
C LEU A 284 28.71 -25.74 -7.68
N ASN A 285 27.59 -26.10 -7.05
CA ASN A 285 27.59 -27.02 -5.91
C ASN A 285 28.08 -28.41 -6.29
N GLU A 286 27.74 -28.91 -7.48
CA GLU A 286 28.29 -30.17 -7.99
C GLU A 286 29.80 -30.08 -8.22
N HIS A 287 30.29 -28.97 -8.79
CA HIS A 287 31.72 -28.76 -8.97
C HIS A 287 32.47 -28.67 -7.63
N ILE A 288 31.90 -27.99 -6.64
CA ILE A 288 32.46 -27.93 -5.28
C ILE A 288 32.52 -29.33 -4.66
N LYS A 289 31.48 -30.16 -4.82
CA LYS A 289 31.50 -31.54 -4.33
C LYS A 289 32.62 -32.35 -4.98
N LEU A 290 32.77 -32.26 -6.30
CA LEU A 290 33.82 -32.96 -7.04
C LEU A 290 35.23 -32.52 -6.61
N LEU A 291 35.46 -31.22 -6.47
CA LEU A 291 36.74 -30.71 -5.99
C LEU A 291 37.02 -31.14 -4.55
N THR A 292 35.99 -31.23 -3.71
CA THR A 292 36.13 -31.69 -2.33
C THR A 292 36.51 -33.17 -2.28
N THR A 293 35.89 -34.02 -3.11
CA THR A 293 36.28 -35.43 -3.20
C THR A 293 37.71 -35.58 -3.72
N GLN A 294 38.08 -34.86 -4.78
CA GLN A 294 39.45 -34.88 -5.31
C GLN A 294 40.48 -34.40 -4.29
N LYS A 295 40.17 -33.34 -3.53
CA LYS A 295 41.02 -32.85 -2.45
C LYS A 295 41.24 -33.96 -1.40
N ASN A 296 40.17 -34.61 -0.95
CA ASN A 296 40.26 -35.66 0.06
C ASN A 296 41.08 -36.85 -0.45
N ASP A 297 40.92 -37.24 -1.71
CA ASP A 297 41.70 -38.32 -2.32
C ASP A 297 43.20 -37.98 -2.37
N LEU A 298 43.54 -36.74 -2.76
CA LEU A 298 44.93 -36.27 -2.75
C LEU A 298 45.50 -36.18 -1.34
N GLU A 299 44.70 -35.75 -0.36
CA GLU A 299 45.10 -35.69 1.04
C GLU A 299 45.35 -37.09 1.61
N GLN A 300 44.55 -38.08 1.21
CA GLN A 300 44.79 -39.49 1.54
C GLN A 300 46.09 -40.01 0.91
N GLN A 301 46.28 -39.79 -0.40
CA GLN A 301 47.52 -40.20 -1.09
C GLN A 301 48.77 -39.55 -0.48
N PHE A 302 48.68 -38.27 -0.12
CA PHE A 302 49.76 -37.56 0.56
C PHE A 302 50.08 -38.19 1.91
N ASN A 303 49.05 -38.52 2.70
CA ASN A 303 49.24 -39.18 4.00
C ASN A 303 49.88 -40.57 3.85
N ASP A 304 49.45 -41.36 2.86
CA ASP A 304 50.03 -42.68 2.57
C ASP A 304 51.52 -42.56 2.19
N LEU A 305 51.87 -41.65 1.27
CA LEU A 305 53.26 -41.38 0.88
C LEU A 305 54.10 -40.85 2.04
N ASN A 306 53.53 -39.99 2.88
CA ASN A 306 54.22 -39.47 4.07
C ASN A 306 54.51 -40.59 5.08
N ASN A 307 53.56 -41.50 5.31
CA ASN A 307 53.76 -42.67 6.17
C ASN A 307 54.84 -43.60 5.60
N GLU A 308 54.87 -43.81 4.28
CA GLU A 308 55.93 -44.59 3.62
C GLU A 308 57.30 -43.92 3.76
N CYS A 309 57.38 -42.60 3.56
CA CYS A 309 58.61 -41.83 3.77
C CYS A 309 59.12 -41.93 5.21
N ILE A 310 58.22 -41.88 6.20
CA ILE A 310 58.58 -42.07 7.62
C ILE A 310 59.14 -43.48 7.83
N SER A 311 58.47 -44.53 7.34
CA SER A 311 58.95 -45.92 7.43
C SER A 311 60.32 -46.10 6.78
N ASN A 312 60.53 -45.57 5.57
CA ASN A 312 61.81 -45.62 4.88
C ASN A 312 62.90 -44.86 5.64
N ARG A 313 62.58 -43.71 6.25
CA ARG A 313 63.50 -42.95 7.10
C ARG A 313 63.92 -43.74 8.32
N GLU A 314 62.98 -44.40 9.00
CA GLU A 314 63.27 -45.30 10.13
C GLU A 314 64.13 -46.49 9.71
N GLN A 315 63.92 -47.05 8.52
CA GLN A 315 64.77 -48.12 7.98
C GLN A 315 66.20 -47.62 7.71
N ILE A 316 66.36 -46.45 7.10
CA ILE A 316 67.67 -45.84 6.88
C ILE A 316 68.37 -45.61 8.23
N GLU A 317 67.66 -45.10 9.23
CA GLU A 317 68.19 -44.88 10.57
C GLU A 317 68.68 -46.19 11.23
N LYS A 318 67.98 -47.31 11.00
CA LYS A 318 68.41 -48.65 11.46
C LYS A 318 69.66 -49.17 10.75
N PHE A 319 69.89 -48.81 9.48
CA PHE A 319 71.07 -49.25 8.72
C PHE A 319 72.31 -48.35 8.91
N GLU A 320 72.16 -47.14 9.44
CA GLU A 320 73.29 -46.24 9.68
C GLU A 320 74.32 -46.75 10.72
N PRO A 321 73.95 -47.42 11.84
CA PRO A 321 74.94 -48.01 12.74
C PRO A 321 75.71 -49.16 12.11
N THR A 322 75.05 -50.05 11.35
CA THR A 322 75.73 -51.18 10.69
C THR A 322 76.70 -50.70 9.61
N LYS A 323 76.32 -49.67 8.85
CA LYS A 323 77.22 -48.98 7.91
C LYS A 323 78.44 -48.37 8.62
N SER A 324 78.24 -47.73 9.78
CA SER A 324 79.32 -47.15 10.59
C SER A 324 80.27 -48.23 11.13
N GLU A 325 79.72 -49.36 11.58
CA GLU A 325 80.48 -50.52 12.04
C GLU A 325 81.30 -51.17 10.91
N LEU A 326 80.69 -51.38 9.74
CA LEU A 326 81.39 -51.88 8.55
C LEU A 326 82.51 -50.92 8.12
N LYS A 327 82.31 -49.61 8.22
CA LYS A 327 83.36 -48.62 7.94
C LYS A 327 84.54 -48.77 8.90
N ILE A 328 84.30 -48.93 10.20
CA ILE A 328 85.36 -49.18 11.19
C ILE A 328 86.09 -50.50 10.88
N LEU A 329 85.36 -51.57 10.56
CA LEU A 329 85.94 -52.87 10.22
C LEU A 329 86.83 -52.80 8.98
N THR A 330 86.38 -52.12 7.92
CA THR A 330 87.18 -51.93 6.70
C THR A 330 88.42 -51.07 6.94
N GLU A 331 88.32 -49.98 7.72
CA GLU A 331 89.49 -49.20 8.15
C GLU A 331 90.49 -50.04 8.94
N ASN A 332 90.01 -50.91 9.84
CA ASN A 332 90.86 -51.84 10.59
C ASN A 332 91.49 -52.91 9.69
N GLN A 333 90.75 -53.42 8.71
CA GLN A 333 91.26 -54.39 7.74
C GLN A 333 92.34 -53.77 6.84
N ILE A 334 92.19 -52.51 6.43
CA ILE A 334 93.23 -51.76 5.70
C ILE A 334 94.50 -51.67 6.55
N LYS A 335 94.38 -51.26 7.82
CA LYS A 335 95.52 -51.20 8.75
C LYS A 335 96.20 -52.57 8.92
N SER A 336 95.42 -53.64 9.04
CA SER A 336 95.95 -55.00 9.12
C SER A 336 96.64 -55.44 7.83
N ASN A 337 96.09 -55.11 6.67
CA ASN A 337 96.71 -55.40 5.38
C ASN A 337 98.03 -54.64 5.20
N ASP A 338 98.08 -53.37 5.62
CA ASP A 338 99.32 -52.59 5.62
C ASP A 338 100.38 -53.21 6.54
N LEU A 339 99.98 -53.69 7.72
CA LEU A 339 100.88 -54.42 8.63
C LEU A 339 101.39 -55.72 8.00
N ILE A 340 100.51 -56.52 7.40
CA ILE A 340 100.88 -57.76 6.69
C ILE A 340 101.88 -57.45 5.57
N LYS A 341 101.64 -56.39 4.79
CA LYS A 341 102.55 -55.96 3.72
C LYS A 341 103.94 -55.61 4.26
N THR A 342 104.00 -54.99 5.44
CA THR A 342 105.26 -54.66 6.13
C THR A 342 105.97 -55.94 6.61
N LEU A 343 105.25 -56.85 7.26
CA LEU A 343 105.78 -58.14 7.69
C LEU A 343 106.24 -59.02 6.52
N GLU A 344 105.55 -58.95 5.37
CA GLU A 344 105.93 -59.67 4.17
C GLU A 344 107.21 -59.10 3.54
N GLN A 345 107.40 -57.77 3.59
CA GLN A 345 108.69 -57.14 3.25
C GLN A 345 109.82 -57.63 4.19
N ASP A 346 109.57 -57.70 5.49
CA ASP A 346 110.55 -58.20 6.48
C ASP A 346 110.86 -59.70 6.29
N ARG A 347 109.85 -60.51 5.93
CA ARG A 347 110.04 -61.93 5.58
C ARG A 347 110.93 -62.06 4.35
N ILE A 348 110.65 -61.31 3.28
CA ILE A 348 111.46 -61.31 2.05
C ILE A 348 112.89 -60.90 2.38
N ARG A 349 113.09 -59.87 3.21
CA ARG A 349 114.42 -59.45 3.66
C ARG A 349 115.14 -60.57 4.40
N SER A 350 114.49 -61.19 5.39
CA SER A 350 115.06 -62.32 6.14
C SER A 350 115.37 -63.53 5.24
N GLU A 351 114.52 -63.79 4.24
CA GLU A 351 114.71 -64.86 3.25
C GLU A 351 115.90 -64.56 2.31
N THR A 352 116.10 -63.30 1.90
CA THR A 352 117.30 -62.90 1.17
C THR A 352 118.55 -63.04 2.01
N GLU A 353 118.51 -62.67 3.29
CA GLU A 353 119.64 -62.84 4.22
C GLU A 353 119.97 -64.33 4.43
N LEU A 354 118.97 -65.19 4.63
CA LEU A 354 119.16 -66.64 4.71
C LEU A 354 119.75 -67.23 3.43
N ASN A 355 119.32 -66.78 2.26
CA ASN A 355 119.88 -67.24 0.98
C ASN A 355 121.33 -66.81 0.80
N VAL A 356 121.73 -65.62 1.29
CA VAL A 356 123.13 -65.20 1.33
C VAL A 356 123.92 -66.10 2.26
N ILE A 357 123.47 -66.31 3.50
CA ILE A 357 124.13 -67.20 4.47
C ILE A 357 124.26 -68.62 3.91
N LYS A 358 123.21 -69.14 3.25
CA LYS A 358 123.23 -70.47 2.63
C LYS A 358 124.28 -70.56 1.53
N ARG A 359 124.40 -69.52 0.70
CA ARG A 359 125.45 -69.43 -0.34
C ARG A 359 126.85 -69.38 0.28
N ASP A 360 127.04 -68.59 1.33
CA ASP A 360 128.31 -68.51 2.06
C ASP A 360 128.68 -69.85 2.71
N LEU A 361 127.70 -70.58 3.23
CA LEU A 361 127.87 -71.92 3.81
C LEU A 361 128.21 -72.96 2.75
N GLU A 362 127.55 -72.92 1.58
CA GLU A 362 127.87 -73.76 0.43
C GLU A 362 129.29 -73.47 -0.08
N GLU A 363 129.71 -72.21 -0.11
CA GLU A 363 131.06 -71.81 -0.48
C GLU A 363 132.10 -72.31 0.54
N ARG A 364 131.85 -72.16 1.85
CA ARG A 364 132.71 -72.72 2.91
C ARG A 364 132.74 -74.23 2.91
N ASN A 365 131.63 -74.88 2.62
CA ASN A 365 131.58 -76.34 2.49
C ASN A 365 132.37 -76.79 1.26
N HIS A 366 132.28 -76.07 0.14
CA HIS A 366 133.09 -76.34 -1.04
C HIS A 366 134.60 -76.13 -0.78
N GLU A 367 134.98 -75.10 -0.02
CA GLU A 367 136.37 -74.91 0.42
C GLU A 367 136.84 -76.02 1.36
N LEU A 368 136.03 -76.44 2.33
CA LEU A 368 136.33 -77.61 3.18
C LEU A 368 136.49 -78.88 2.34
N GLN A 369 135.68 -79.05 1.30
CA GLN A 369 135.73 -80.19 0.40
C GLN A 369 137.00 -80.16 -0.48
N LYS A 370 137.42 -78.98 -0.96
CA LYS A 370 138.73 -78.79 -1.61
C LYS A 370 139.87 -79.17 -0.66
N GLU A 371 139.79 -78.79 0.60
CA GLU A 371 140.83 -79.10 1.58
C GLU A 371 140.85 -80.57 1.96
N ARG A 372 139.69 -81.22 2.02
CA ARG A 372 139.60 -82.67 2.15
C ARG A 372 140.25 -83.40 0.97
N ILE A 373 140.04 -82.94 -0.28
CA ILE A 373 140.67 -83.51 -1.47
C ILE A 373 142.19 -83.28 -1.46
N ARG A 374 142.67 -82.13 -0.97
CA ARG A 374 144.11 -81.88 -0.76
C ARG A 374 144.72 -82.88 0.21
N ILE A 375 144.07 -83.12 1.35
CA ILE A 375 144.52 -84.09 2.36
C ILE A 375 144.51 -85.51 1.79
N GLU A 376 143.46 -85.91 1.06
CA GLU A 376 143.39 -87.22 0.40
C GLU A 376 144.49 -87.41 -0.66
N ASN A 377 144.92 -86.34 -1.35
CA ASN A 377 146.03 -86.40 -2.32
C ASN A 377 147.41 -86.42 -1.64
N MET A 378 147.59 -85.77 -0.49
CA MET A 378 148.83 -85.89 0.30
C MET A 378 149.03 -87.31 0.83
N ILE A 379 147.96 -87.99 1.23
CA ILE A 379 148.02 -89.37 1.76
C ILE A 379 148.44 -90.39 0.67
N ARG A 380 148.19 -90.12 -0.63
CA ARG A 380 148.59 -91.03 -1.72
C ARG A 380 150.05 -90.91 -2.17
N GLN A 381 150.80 -89.92 -1.70
CA GLN A 381 152.20 -89.73 -2.10
C GLN A 381 153.22 -90.36 -1.12
N GLU A 382 152.78 -90.94 0.00
CA GLU A 382 153.68 -91.48 1.03
C GLU A 382 153.81 -93.03 1.05
N GLU A 383 153.20 -93.79 0.13
CA GLU A 383 153.32 -95.27 0.08
C GLU A 383 154.26 -95.83 -1.03
N VAL A 384 155.24 -95.05 -1.51
CA VAL A 384 156.41 -95.59 -2.24
C VAL A 384 157.69 -95.12 -1.56
N ASN A 385 158.04 -95.81 -0.46
CA ASN A 385 159.39 -96.27 -0.11
C ASN A 385 159.37 -97.09 1.18
#